data_AF-K4C0H9-F1
#
_entry.id   AF-K4C0H9-F1
#
_cell.length_a   1.000
_cell.length_b   1.000
_cell.length_c   1.000
_cell.angle_alpha   90.00
_cell.angle_beta   90.00
_cell.angle_gamma   90.00
#
_symmetry.space_group_name_H-M   'P 1'
#
loop_
_entity.id
_entity.type
_entity.pdbx_description
1 polymer ?
#
loop_
_entity_poly.entity_id
_entity_poly.type
_entity_poly.pdbx_seq_one_letter_code
_entity_poly.pdbx_strand_id
1 'polypeptide(L)'
;MVDVVLKSYSGNKFGQDVVDLSNNEYLNNYCVVAVEFDTLQNREFDDINNSHVGIDINGLKSVIAKPAGYYTSNEKSFNNFTLASGQPMQVWVDYDYVDKHMNVKMALMHVAKPDRPLLSLVYDLSSCHQ
;
A
#
# COMPACT_ATOMS: atom_id res chain seq x y z
N MET A 1 -17.81 -7.29 -0.48
CA MET A 1 -17.14 -6.33 0.41
C MET A 1 -15.72 -6.23 -0.11
N VAL A 2 -15.23 -5.03 -0.46
CA VAL A 2 -13.81 -4.84 -0.79
C VAL A 2 -13.16 -4.39 0.50
N ASP A 3 -12.37 -5.27 1.11
CA ASP A 3 -11.61 -4.92 2.30
C ASP A 3 -10.29 -4.30 1.85
N VAL A 4 -10.12 -3.01 2.12
CA VAL A 4 -8.80 -2.38 2.06
C VAL A 4 -8.06 -2.76 3.32
N VAL A 5 -7.19 -3.75 3.22
CA VAL A 5 -6.37 -4.18 4.36
C VAL A 5 -5.12 -3.31 4.39
N LEU A 6 -4.95 -2.53 5.46
CA LEU A 6 -3.69 -1.86 5.76
C LEU A 6 -2.81 -2.85 6.54
N LYS A 7 -1.65 -3.19 5.99
CA LYS A 7 -0.70 -4.07 6.67
C LYS A 7 0.64 -3.39 6.87
N SER A 8 1.14 -3.50 8.10
CA SER A 8 2.54 -3.24 8.42
C SER A 8 3.22 -4.58 8.71
N TYR A 9 4.22 -4.96 7.92
CA TYR A 9 5.05 -6.11 8.23
C TYR A 9 6.15 -5.68 9.22
N SER A 10 5.93 -6.04 10.49
CA SER A 10 6.96 -6.04 11.53
C SER A 10 7.30 -7.49 11.82
N GLY A 11 8.56 -7.87 11.63
CA GLY A 11 9.03 -9.20 11.97
C GLY A 11 8.65 -9.56 13.40
N ASN A 12 7.91 -10.66 13.54
CA ASN A 12 7.32 -11.28 14.75
C ASN A 12 5.85 -10.94 15.00
N LYS A 13 4.98 -11.84 14.47
CA LYS A 13 3.61 -12.17 14.88
C LYS A 13 2.87 -11.07 15.67
N PHE A 14 2.08 -10.26 14.96
CA PHE A 14 1.03 -9.46 15.58
C PHE A 14 -0.30 -9.65 14.84
N GLY A 15 -1.36 -9.91 15.63
CA GLY A 15 -2.77 -9.77 15.24
C GLY A 15 -3.40 -10.99 14.55
N GLN A 16 -4.19 -11.77 15.28
CA GLN A 16 -5.22 -12.63 14.70
C GLN A 16 -6.33 -11.73 14.14
N ASP A 17 -6.11 -11.19 12.95
CA ASP A 17 -7.09 -10.68 11.95
C ASP A 17 -6.35 -10.30 10.65
N VAL A 18 -5.16 -10.87 10.43
CA VAL A 18 -4.36 -10.65 9.23
C VAL A 18 -4.84 -11.64 8.17
N VAL A 19 -5.46 -11.14 7.11
CA VAL A 19 -5.67 -11.92 5.89
C VAL A 19 -4.32 -12.46 5.45
N ASP A 20 -4.12 -13.77 5.43
CA ASP A 20 -2.85 -14.34 4.96
C ASP A 20 -2.80 -14.30 3.42
N LEU A 21 -2.16 -13.27 2.88
CA LEU A 21 -1.99 -13.10 1.43
C LEU A 21 -0.95 -14.06 0.83
N SER A 22 -0.24 -14.85 1.66
CA SER A 22 0.62 -15.92 1.16
C SER A 22 -0.14 -17.24 0.96
N ASN A 23 -1.35 -17.35 1.51
CA ASN A 23 -2.15 -18.57 1.40
C ASN A 23 -3.13 -18.50 0.21
N ASN A 24 -2.82 -19.30 -0.80
CA ASN A 24 -3.58 -19.37 -2.05
C ASN A 24 -5.04 -19.83 -1.86
N GLU A 25 -5.34 -20.65 -0.84
CA GLU A 25 -6.72 -21.13 -0.60
C GLU A 25 -7.68 -20.00 -0.17
N TYR A 26 -7.17 -18.97 0.52
CA TYR A 26 -7.97 -17.80 0.88
C TYR A 26 -8.18 -16.87 -0.32
N LEU A 27 -7.13 -16.65 -1.10
CA LEU A 27 -7.14 -15.81 -2.30
C LEU A 27 -8.01 -16.36 -3.43
N ASN A 28 -8.26 -17.67 -3.46
CA ASN A 28 -9.15 -18.29 -4.43
C ASN A 28 -10.64 -18.02 -4.17
N ASN A 29 -11.02 -17.62 -2.94
CA ASN A 29 -12.41 -17.39 -2.55
C ASN A 29 -12.72 -15.91 -2.26
N TYR A 30 -11.69 -15.08 -2.09
CA TYR A 30 -11.81 -13.65 -1.80
C TYR A 30 -10.85 -12.86 -2.68
N CYS A 31 -11.33 -11.77 -3.28
CA CYS A 31 -10.44 -10.77 -3.82
C CYS A 31 -9.99 -9.81 -2.73
N VAL A 32 -8.68 -9.72 -2.57
CA VAL A 32 -8.06 -8.84 -1.58
C VAL A 32 -7.19 -7.83 -2.31
N VAL A 33 -7.42 -6.57 -1.98
CA VAL A 33 -6.56 -5.47 -2.39
C VAL A 33 -6.01 -4.80 -1.13
N ALA A 34 -4.69 -4.73 -1.03
CA ALA A 34 -4.03 -4.15 0.14
C ALA A 34 -3.14 -2.97 -0.28
N VAL A 35 -3.02 -2.01 0.63
CA VAL A 35 -1.96 -1.01 0.58
C VAL A 35 -0.97 -1.40 1.66
N GLU A 36 0.20 -1.88 1.24
CA GLU A 36 1.25 -2.35 2.14
C GLU A 36 2.25 -1.26 2.50
N PHE A 37 2.75 -1.33 3.74
CA PHE A 37 3.83 -0.49 4.25
C PHE A 37 4.94 -1.43 4.71
N ASP A 38 5.84 -1.77 3.80
CA ASP A 38 6.90 -2.74 4.07
C ASP A 38 8.16 -2.06 4.59
N THR A 39 8.63 -2.55 5.73
CA THR A 39 9.82 -2.08 6.44
C THR A 39 11.00 -3.06 6.33
N LEU A 40 10.81 -4.15 5.60
CA LEU A 40 11.77 -5.18 5.31
C LEU A 40 11.89 -5.34 3.80
N GLN A 41 12.99 -5.95 3.35
CA GLN A 41 13.16 -6.29 1.94
C GLN A 41 13.20 -7.82 1.82
N ASN A 42 12.19 -8.38 1.16
CA ASN A 42 12.10 -9.77 0.79
C ASN A 42 12.21 -9.94 -0.73
N ARG A 43 13.28 -10.61 -1.16
CA ARG A 43 13.51 -10.88 -2.59
C ARG A 43 12.56 -11.90 -3.19
N GLU A 44 11.92 -12.73 -2.36
CA GLU A 44 10.91 -13.69 -2.84
C GLU A 44 9.65 -12.99 -3.38
N PHE A 45 9.36 -11.78 -2.89
CA PHE A 45 8.20 -10.97 -3.29
C PHE A 45 8.58 -9.77 -4.18
N ASP A 46 9.82 -9.72 -4.66
CA ASP A 46 10.36 -8.66 -5.52
C ASP A 46 10.35 -7.25 -4.88
N ASP A 47 10.53 -7.18 -3.56
CA ASP A 47 10.59 -5.91 -2.83
C ASP A 47 11.70 -4.99 -3.36
N ILE A 48 11.30 -3.77 -3.68
CA ILE A 48 12.20 -2.79 -4.31
C ILE A 48 13.25 -2.24 -3.34
N ASN A 49 12.95 -2.19 -2.03
CA ASN A 49 13.86 -1.84 -0.94
C ASN A 49 13.22 -2.19 0.41
N ASN A 50 13.90 -1.86 1.52
CA ASN A 50 13.44 -2.13 2.88
C ASN A 50 12.55 -1.02 3.50
N SER A 51 11.98 -0.14 2.69
CA SER A 51 11.09 0.92 3.14
C SER A 51 10.25 1.42 1.96
N HIS A 52 9.23 0.64 1.58
CA HIS A 52 8.40 0.94 0.43
C HIS A 52 6.90 0.83 0.75
N VAL A 53 6.12 1.51 -0.08
CA VAL A 53 4.67 1.38 -0.10
C VAL A 53 4.29 0.69 -1.39
N GLY A 54 3.34 -0.24 -1.29
CA GLY A 54 2.90 -1.10 -2.37
C GLY A 54 1.38 -1.18 -2.48
N ILE A 55 0.89 -1.59 -3.65
CA ILE A 55 -0.48 -2.04 -3.85
C ILE A 55 -0.45 -3.50 -4.26
N ASP A 56 -1.02 -4.33 -3.40
CA ASP A 56 -1.10 -5.77 -3.59
C ASP A 56 -2.47 -6.17 -4.10
N ILE A 57 -2.50 -7.11 -5.03
CA ILE A 57 -3.73 -7.72 -5.53
C ILE A 57 -3.56 -9.24 -5.46
N ASN A 58 -4.33 -9.88 -4.59
CA ASN A 58 -4.34 -11.33 -4.42
C ASN A 58 -2.94 -11.97 -4.28
N GLY A 59 -2.07 -11.37 -3.46
CA GLY A 59 -0.73 -11.88 -3.20
C GLY A 59 0.12 -10.88 -2.44
N LEU A 60 1.34 -11.26 -2.08
CA LEU A 60 2.32 -10.37 -1.43
C LEU A 60 3.27 -9.67 -2.42
N LYS A 61 3.17 -10.01 -3.71
CA LYS A 61 3.93 -9.30 -4.73
C LYS A 61 3.13 -8.10 -5.20
N SER A 62 3.61 -6.92 -4.81
CA SER A 62 3.07 -5.63 -5.24
C SER A 62 2.89 -5.54 -6.77
N VAL A 63 1.71 -5.10 -7.20
CA VAL A 63 1.44 -4.73 -8.60
C VAL A 63 2.17 -3.45 -8.95
N ILE A 64 2.18 -2.49 -8.01
CA ILE A 64 3.00 -1.27 -8.08
C ILE A 64 3.56 -0.96 -6.70
N ALA A 65 4.82 -0.52 -6.66
CA ALA A 65 5.49 -0.10 -5.44
C ALA A 65 6.38 1.12 -5.67
N LYS A 66 6.60 1.90 -4.61
CA LYS A 66 7.58 3.00 -4.57
C LYS A 66 8.25 3.11 -3.21
N PRO A 67 9.50 3.62 -3.15
CA PRO A 67 10.10 3.99 -1.87
C PRO A 67 9.17 4.90 -1.08
N ALA A 68 9.13 4.74 0.23
CA ALA A 68 8.28 5.54 1.10
C ALA A 68 8.67 7.02 1.04
N GLY A 69 7.66 7.88 0.92
CA GLY A 69 7.84 9.31 0.76
C GLY A 69 6.64 10.00 0.17
N TYR A 70 6.75 11.31 -0.02
CA TYR A 70 5.65 12.14 -0.46
C TYR A 70 6.12 13.34 -1.27
N TYR A 71 5.20 13.92 -2.03
CA TYR A 71 5.42 15.18 -2.74
C TYR A 71 4.73 16.29 -1.95
N THR A 72 5.44 17.37 -1.62
CA THR A 72 4.81 18.55 -1.02
C THR A 72 4.18 19.40 -2.12
N SER A 73 3.08 20.10 -1.82
CA SER A 73 2.40 20.98 -2.79
C SER A 73 3.31 22.10 -3.32
N ASN A 74 4.32 22.47 -2.53
CA ASN A 74 5.17 23.63 -2.78
C ASN A 74 6.52 23.25 -3.39
N GLU A 75 6.94 21.99 -3.27
CA GLU A 75 8.23 21.54 -3.78
C GLU A 75 8.02 20.50 -4.89
N LYS A 76 8.72 20.69 -6.00
CA LYS A 76 8.78 19.67 -7.06
C LYS A 76 9.57 18.42 -6.64
N SER A 77 10.16 18.41 -5.43
CA SER A 77 11.00 17.35 -4.90
C SER A 77 10.19 16.27 -4.18
N PHE A 78 10.71 15.05 -4.28
CA PHE A 78 10.22 13.92 -3.52
C PHE A 78 10.88 13.92 -2.13
N ASN A 79 10.07 13.99 -1.09
CA ASN A 79 10.48 13.87 0.30
C ASN A 79 10.46 12.40 0.69
N ASN A 80 11.61 11.73 0.61
CA ASN A 80 11.72 10.35 1.09
C ASN A 80 11.66 10.30 2.62
N PHE A 81 11.27 9.14 3.15
CA PHE A 81 11.47 8.84 4.57
C PHE A 81 11.50 7.33 4.81
N THR A 82 11.98 6.95 5.99
CA THR A 82 11.98 5.55 6.43
C THR A 82 10.71 5.24 7.19
N LEU A 83 9.96 4.22 6.76
CA LEU A 83 8.74 3.76 7.42
C LEU A 83 8.99 3.37 8.88
N ALA A 84 10.10 2.66 9.14
CA ALA A 84 10.54 2.26 10.48
C ALA A 84 11.13 3.40 11.35
N SER A 85 11.00 4.67 10.94
CA SER A 85 11.53 5.82 11.70
C SER A 85 10.82 6.05 13.04
N GLY A 86 9.64 5.46 13.25
CA GLY A 86 8.78 5.73 14.40
C GLY A 86 8.07 7.09 14.33
N GLN A 87 8.27 7.86 13.25
CA GLN A 87 7.53 9.09 13.05
C GLN A 87 6.08 8.77 12.68
N PRO A 88 5.08 9.44 13.29
CA PRO A 88 3.70 9.23 12.92
C PRO A 88 3.45 9.74 11.49
N MET A 89 2.70 8.97 10.72
CA MET A 89 2.42 9.20 9.31
C MET A 89 0.92 9.16 9.07
N GLN A 90 0.47 9.86 8.04
CA GLN A 90 -0.92 9.83 7.58
C GLN A 90 -0.96 9.34 6.14
N VAL A 91 -1.95 8.48 5.86
CA VAL A 91 -2.17 7.85 4.55
C VAL A 91 -3.60 8.15 4.11
N TRP A 92 -3.77 8.44 2.83
CA TRP A 92 -5.06 8.52 2.17
C TRP A 92 -5.11 7.53 1.02
N VAL A 93 -6.15 6.70 1.00
CA VAL A 93 -6.43 5.75 -0.07
C VAL A 93 -7.77 6.17 -0.67
N ASP A 94 -7.72 6.70 -1.89
CA ASP A 94 -8.90 7.18 -2.61
C ASP A 94 -9.15 6.23 -3.80
N TYR A 95 -10.37 5.71 -3.96
CA TYR A 95 -10.76 4.91 -5.12
C TYR A 95 -11.92 5.59 -5.87
N ASP A 96 -11.70 5.86 -7.15
CA ASP A 96 -12.74 6.31 -8.07
C ASP A 96 -13.38 5.10 -8.76
N TYR A 97 -14.67 4.87 -8.48
CA TYR A 97 -15.42 3.75 -9.07
C TYR A 97 -15.74 3.94 -10.56
N VAL A 98 -15.83 5.17 -11.06
CA VAL A 98 -16.12 5.44 -12.48
C VAL A 98 -14.86 5.19 -13.30
N ASP A 99 -13.75 5.80 -12.88
CA ASP A 99 -12.47 5.70 -13.59
C ASP A 99 -11.68 4.43 -13.22
N LYS A 100 -12.19 3.63 -12.28
CA LYS A 100 -11.54 2.43 -11.73
C LYS A 100 -10.12 2.73 -11.24
N HIS A 101 -9.97 3.84 -10.53
CA HIS A 101 -8.67 4.43 -10.29
C HIS A 101 -8.38 4.56 -8.79
N MET A 102 -7.35 3.88 -8.31
CA MET A 102 -6.88 3.95 -6.93
C MET A 102 -5.69 4.90 -6.81
N ASN A 103 -5.73 5.80 -5.85
CA ASN A 103 -4.64 6.69 -5.50
C ASN A 103 -4.26 6.51 -4.04
N VAL A 104 -2.96 6.29 -3.80
CA VAL A 104 -2.38 6.26 -2.45
C VAL A 104 -1.52 7.50 -2.27
N LYS A 105 -1.86 8.29 -1.26
CA LYS A 105 -1.09 9.45 -0.79
C LYS A 105 -0.60 9.16 0.62
N MET A 106 0.58 9.64 0.96
CA MET A 106 1.09 9.57 2.32
C MET A 106 1.84 10.85 2.66
N ALA A 107 1.98 11.18 3.94
CA ALA A 107 2.86 12.23 4.43
C ALA A 107 3.16 12.00 5.92
N LEU A 108 4.10 12.76 6.49
CA LEU A 108 4.26 12.81 7.94
C LEU A 108 3.02 13.44 8.59
N MET A 109 2.75 13.06 9.84
CA MET A 109 1.66 13.65 10.63
C MET A 109 1.79 15.18 10.67
N HIS A 110 0.66 15.88 10.56
CA HIS A 110 0.56 17.35 10.50
C HIS A 110 1.07 18.01 9.20
N VAL A 111 1.54 17.24 8.23
CA VAL A 111 1.73 17.73 6.85
C VAL A 111 0.39 17.67 6.12
N ALA A 112 0.07 18.70 5.34
CA ALA A 112 -1.15 18.74 4.54
C ALA A 112 -1.19 17.56 3.54
N LYS A 113 -2.40 17.06 3.22
CA LYS A 113 -2.59 15.98 2.23
C LYS A 113 -1.92 16.39 0.90
N PRO A 114 -0.96 15.60 0.39
CA PRO A 114 -0.34 15.87 -0.90
C PRO A 114 -1.34 15.93 -2.05
N ASP A 115 -1.12 16.85 -2.99
CA ASP A 115 -1.91 16.90 -4.22
C ASP A 115 -1.58 15.71 -5.14
N ARG A 116 -0.29 15.39 -5.24
CA ARG A 116 0.23 14.29 -6.07
C ARG A 116 0.26 12.98 -5.28
N PRO A 117 -0.34 11.89 -5.81
CA PRO A 117 -0.25 10.58 -5.20
C PRO A 117 1.16 10.00 -5.26
N LEU A 118 1.50 9.17 -4.26
CA LEU A 118 2.68 8.33 -4.30
C LEU A 118 2.48 7.21 -5.33
N LEU A 119 1.39 6.45 -5.18
CA LEU A 119 0.98 5.37 -6.07
C LEU A 119 -0.37 5.68 -6.72
N SER A 120 -0.51 5.27 -7.98
CA SER A 120 -1.69 5.52 -8.79
C SER A 120 -1.88 4.28 -9.68
N LEU A 121 -3.01 3.59 -9.53
CA LEU A 121 -3.29 2.31 -10.18
C LEU A 121 -4.68 2.32 -10.80
N VAL A 122 -4.76 2.02 -12.10
CA VAL A 122 -6.05 1.75 -12.77
C VAL A 122 -6.35 0.26 -12.61
N TYR A 123 -7.34 -0.07 -11.80
CA TYR A 123 -7.78 -1.43 -11.54
C TYR A 123 -9.27 -1.48 -11.19
N ASP A 124 -10.01 -2.34 -11.87
CA ASP A 124 -11.44 -2.52 -11.62
C ASP A 124 -11.67 -3.43 -10.41
N LEU A 125 -12.01 -2.85 -9.26
CA LEU A 125 -12.29 -3.62 -8.05
C LEU A 125 -13.58 -4.45 -8.18
N SER A 126 -14.40 -4.25 -9.22
CA SER A 126 -15.57 -5.10 -9.49
C SER A 126 -15.26 -6.34 -10.29
N SER A 127 -14.12 -6.41 -11.01
CA SER A 127 -13.68 -7.64 -11.69
C SER A 127 -13.30 -8.77 -10.71
N CYS A 128 -13.29 -8.43 -9.43
CA CYS A 128 -13.07 -9.32 -8.30
C CYS A 128 -14.29 -10.13 -7.88
N HIS A 129 -15.43 -9.99 -8.56
CA HIS A 129 -16.58 -10.87 -8.43
C HIS A 129 -16.59 -11.87 -9.61
N GLN A 130 -16.17 -13.11 -9.36
CA GLN A 130 -16.54 -14.27 -10.19
C GLN A 130 -17.41 -15.21 -9.36
#